data_AF-A0A4Y9Q5P2-F1
#
_entry.id   AF-A0A4Y9Q5P2-F1
#
_cell.length_a   1.000
_cell.length_b   1.000
_cell.length_c   1.000
_cell.angle_alpha   90.00
_cell.angle_beta   90.00
_cell.angle_gamma   90.00
#
_symmetry.space_group_name_H-M   'P 1'
#
loop_
_entity.id
_entity.type
_entity.pdbx_description
1 polymer ?
#
loop_
_entity_poly.entity_id
_entity_poly.type
_entity_poly.pdbx_seq_one_letter_code
_entity_poly.pdbx_strand_id
1 'polypeptide(L)'
;MTEQAEAWERVDSAAVERRSRAREPLFVLALAAVAAAWAGASDRFFGAAGTAKWLVVGGYVLFFALLLVVQRLQPRVRVRSGEGYRLQYAIREHVDPGPGIRDKADRLAVYMAQIVWFRWWLLLFIPAGALVAAPWGDRPLVVVPCALVLVAGVATYALSVRRFYAAAHRWVDDPPGPAREMPSLPRWQRWISGWRFVWALLTVLLVAVGLGVLAVLTR
;
A
#
# COMPACT_ATOMS: atom_id res chain seq x y z
N MET A 1 0.79 -27.41 -24.75
CA MET A 1 -0.06 -26.27 -24.36
C MET A 1 -1.00 -26.62 -23.20
N THR A 2 -0.72 -27.68 -22.43
CA THR A 2 -1.70 -28.35 -21.55
C THR A 2 -1.39 -28.19 -20.05
N GLU A 3 -0.13 -28.26 -19.63
CA GLU A 3 0.21 -28.40 -18.20
C GLU A 3 -0.06 -27.15 -17.33
N GLN A 4 0.18 -25.95 -17.84
CA GLN A 4 -0.04 -24.69 -17.09
C GLN A 4 -1.50 -24.20 -17.14
N ALA A 5 -2.22 -24.46 -18.24
CA ALA A 5 -3.65 -24.20 -18.32
C ALA A 5 -4.41 -25.11 -17.32
N GLU A 6 -4.01 -26.39 -17.26
CA GLU A 6 -4.47 -27.32 -16.22
C GLU A 6 -4.06 -26.88 -14.81
N ALA A 7 -2.92 -26.21 -14.64
CA ALA A 7 -2.48 -25.72 -13.32
C ALA A 7 -3.40 -24.60 -12.79
N TRP A 8 -3.87 -23.67 -13.65
CA TRP A 8 -4.83 -22.65 -13.24
C TRP A 8 -6.24 -23.20 -13.06
N GLU A 9 -6.65 -24.14 -13.91
CA GLU A 9 -7.95 -24.83 -13.73
C GLU A 9 -7.99 -25.62 -12.41
N ARG A 10 -6.84 -26.10 -11.92
CA ARG A 10 -6.66 -26.67 -10.58
C ARG A 10 -6.67 -25.62 -9.45
N VAL A 11 -6.45 -24.33 -9.74
CA VAL A 11 -6.57 -23.27 -8.73
C VAL A 11 -8.05 -22.97 -8.52
N ASP A 12 -8.59 -23.35 -7.36
CA ASP A 12 -9.91 -22.89 -6.91
C ASP A 12 -9.86 -21.36 -6.69
N SER A 13 -10.16 -20.63 -7.77
CA SER A 13 -10.19 -19.16 -7.78
C SER A 13 -11.21 -18.62 -6.76
N ALA A 14 -12.28 -19.37 -6.48
CA ALA A 14 -13.24 -19.01 -5.44
C ALA A 14 -12.63 -19.21 -4.05
N ALA A 15 -11.79 -20.23 -3.81
CA ALA A 15 -11.04 -20.36 -2.56
C ALA A 15 -10.03 -19.23 -2.36
N VAL A 16 -9.37 -18.76 -3.42
CA VAL A 16 -8.46 -17.59 -3.35
C VAL A 16 -9.24 -16.34 -2.94
N GLU A 17 -10.40 -16.09 -3.55
CA GLU A 17 -11.26 -14.97 -3.18
C GLU A 17 -11.77 -15.10 -1.75
N ARG A 18 -12.27 -16.27 -1.34
CA ARG A 18 -12.75 -16.52 0.04
C ARG A 18 -11.65 -16.26 1.07
N ARG A 19 -10.45 -16.81 0.86
CA ARG A 19 -9.31 -16.61 1.77
C ARG A 19 -8.87 -15.15 1.83
N SER A 20 -8.86 -14.44 0.71
CA SER A 20 -8.50 -13.03 0.68
C SER A 20 -9.54 -12.16 1.40
N ARG A 21 -10.83 -12.41 1.16
CA ARG A 21 -11.93 -11.72 1.84
C ARG A 21 -11.95 -11.96 3.34
N ALA A 22 -11.67 -13.19 3.78
CA ALA A 22 -11.57 -13.53 5.21
C ALA A 22 -10.49 -12.73 5.95
N ARG A 23 -9.48 -12.20 5.24
CA ARG A 23 -8.41 -11.36 5.82
C ARG A 23 -8.73 -9.86 5.82
N GLU A 24 -9.76 -9.40 5.10
CA GLU A 24 -10.13 -7.97 5.06
C GLU A 24 -10.41 -7.39 6.46
N PRO A 25 -11.14 -8.06 7.37
CA PRO A 25 -11.36 -7.52 8.71
C PRO A 25 -10.05 -7.36 9.50
N LEU A 26 -9.11 -8.29 9.34
CA LEU A 26 -7.78 -8.20 9.96
C LEU A 26 -7.00 -7.00 9.45
N PHE A 27 -7.17 -6.63 8.17
CA PHE A 27 -6.56 -5.41 7.63
C PHE A 27 -7.12 -4.15 8.29
N VAL A 28 -8.44 -4.07 8.51
CA VAL A 28 -9.07 -2.93 9.21
C VAL A 28 -8.64 -2.87 10.67
N LEU A 29 -8.52 -4.02 11.35
CA LEU A 29 -8.00 -4.09 12.71
C LEU A 29 -6.53 -3.65 12.78
N ALA A 30 -5.69 -4.10 11.84
CA ALA A 30 -4.30 -3.66 11.75
C ALA A 30 -4.20 -2.15 11.46
N LEU A 31 -5.04 -1.63 10.57
CA LEU A 31 -5.13 -0.20 10.29
C LEU A 31 -5.55 0.61 11.52
N ALA A 32 -6.54 0.13 12.27
CA ALA A 32 -6.99 0.74 13.52
C ALA A 32 -5.88 0.74 14.56
N ALA A 33 -5.16 -0.37 14.72
CA ALA A 33 -4.03 -0.47 15.64
C ALA A 33 -2.91 0.51 15.27
N VAL A 34 -2.54 0.61 14.00
CA VAL A 34 -1.51 1.54 13.52
C VAL A 34 -1.95 3.00 13.68
N ALA A 35 -3.20 3.33 13.35
CA ALA A 35 -3.74 4.68 13.50
C ALA A 35 -3.83 5.10 14.98
N ALA A 36 -4.29 4.21 15.85
CA ALA A 36 -4.33 4.44 17.29
C ALA A 36 -2.92 4.55 17.89
N ALA A 37 -1.98 3.72 17.42
CA ALA A 37 -0.57 3.80 17.82
C ALA A 37 0.06 5.13 17.41
N TRP A 38 -0.20 5.62 16.19
CA TRP A 38 0.24 6.95 15.78
C TRP A 38 -0.36 8.03 16.70
N ALA A 39 -1.68 8.03 16.89
CA ALA A 39 -2.34 9.01 17.74
C ALA A 39 -1.92 8.94 19.22
N GLY A 40 -1.50 7.77 19.73
CA GLY A 40 -0.94 7.60 21.07
C GLY A 40 0.52 8.07 21.19
N ALA A 41 1.32 7.82 20.15
CA ALA A 41 2.72 8.26 20.09
C ALA A 41 2.83 9.79 19.93
N SER A 42 1.88 10.44 19.26
CA SER A 42 1.91 11.88 18.96
C SER A 42 0.87 12.68 19.75
N ASP A 43 1.16 13.95 20.04
CA ASP A 43 0.16 14.87 20.60
C ASP A 43 -0.88 15.32 19.57
N ARG A 44 -0.55 15.19 18.28
CA ARG A 44 -1.43 15.55 17.17
C ARG A 44 -1.59 14.41 16.16
N PHE A 45 -2.77 14.29 15.58
CA PHE A 45 -3.06 13.39 14.46
C PHE A 45 -3.82 14.19 13.39
N PHE A 46 -3.23 14.35 12.19
CA PHE A 46 -3.76 15.22 11.12
C PHE A 46 -4.19 16.62 11.60
N GLY A 47 -3.38 17.24 12.46
CA GLY A 47 -3.66 18.58 13.01
C GLY A 47 -4.64 18.61 14.19
N ALA A 48 -5.37 17.52 14.48
CA ALA A 48 -6.24 17.41 15.65
C ALA A 48 -5.45 17.04 16.91
N ALA A 49 -5.80 17.65 18.05
CA ALA A 49 -5.18 17.43 19.36
C ALA A 49 -6.21 16.96 20.41
N GLY A 50 -5.74 16.51 21.57
CA GLY A 50 -6.61 16.11 22.69
C GLY A 50 -7.60 15.00 22.31
N THR A 51 -8.86 15.13 22.70
CA THR A 51 -9.92 14.16 22.36
C THR A 51 -10.26 14.14 20.86
N ALA A 52 -10.10 15.27 20.16
CA ALA A 52 -10.44 15.37 18.74
C ALA A 52 -9.61 14.42 17.87
N LYS A 53 -8.36 14.13 18.24
CA LYS A 53 -7.51 13.18 17.50
C LYS A 53 -8.11 11.77 17.47
N TRP A 54 -8.77 11.35 18.56
CA TRP A 54 -9.42 10.05 18.64
C TRP A 54 -10.69 9.98 17.81
N LEU A 55 -11.42 11.09 17.68
CA LEU A 55 -12.53 11.20 16.73
C LEU A 55 -12.05 11.06 15.28
N VAL A 56 -10.89 11.67 14.93
CA VAL A 56 -10.28 11.51 13.60
C VAL A 56 -9.86 10.06 13.37
N VAL A 57 -9.21 9.41 14.35
CA VAL A 57 -8.88 7.98 14.25
C VAL A 57 -10.13 7.12 14.07
N GLY A 58 -11.15 7.33 14.90
CA GLY A 58 -12.42 6.60 14.84
C GLY A 58 -13.12 6.79 13.50
N GLY A 59 -13.22 8.03 13.01
CA GLY A 59 -13.78 8.36 11.72
C GLY A 59 -12.99 7.76 10.55
N TYR A 60 -11.67 7.78 10.62
CA TYR A 60 -10.79 7.14 9.63
C TYR A 60 -11.00 5.63 9.58
N VAL A 61 -10.99 4.94 10.73
CA VAL A 61 -11.24 3.49 10.80
C VAL A 61 -12.65 3.14 10.33
N LEU A 62 -13.66 3.91 10.77
CA LEU A 62 -15.05 3.74 10.36
C LEU A 62 -15.21 3.90 8.85
N PHE A 63 -14.55 4.89 8.24
CA PHE A 63 -14.57 5.08 6.80
C PHE A 63 -14.08 3.81 6.06
N PHE A 64 -12.95 3.22 6.46
CA PHE A 64 -12.48 1.97 5.85
C PHE A 64 -13.39 0.77 6.12
N ALA A 65 -13.97 0.68 7.32
CA ALA A 65 -14.96 -0.36 7.64
C ALA A 65 -16.20 -0.23 6.74
N LEU A 66 -16.69 0.99 6.51
CA LEU A 66 -17.79 1.28 5.60
C LEU A 66 -17.43 0.92 4.15
N LEU A 67 -16.20 1.19 3.69
CA LEU A 67 -15.76 0.75 2.36
C LEU A 67 -15.82 -0.77 2.21
N LEU A 68 -15.45 -1.55 3.24
CA LEU A 68 -15.61 -3.00 3.22
C LEU A 68 -17.09 -3.42 3.17
N VAL A 69 -17.96 -2.74 3.89
CA VAL A 69 -19.42 -2.99 3.83
C VAL A 69 -19.95 -2.68 2.43
N VAL A 70 -19.63 -1.51 1.87
CA VAL A 70 -20.00 -1.12 0.51
C VAL A 70 -19.49 -2.13 -0.51
N GLN A 71 -18.24 -2.58 -0.38
CA GLN A 71 -17.67 -3.62 -1.23
C GLN A 71 -18.49 -4.92 -1.21
N ARG A 72 -19.06 -5.30 -0.07
CA ARG A 72 -19.88 -6.52 0.06
C ARG A 72 -21.29 -6.35 -0.48
N LEU A 73 -21.88 -5.18 -0.29
CA LEU A 73 -23.25 -4.88 -0.70
C LEU A 73 -23.36 -4.53 -2.19
N GLN A 74 -22.32 -3.95 -2.79
CA GLN A 74 -22.32 -3.51 -4.19
C GLN A 74 -21.76 -4.60 -5.12
N PRO A 75 -22.58 -5.26 -5.96
CA PRO A 75 -22.14 -6.40 -6.77
C PRO A 75 -20.98 -6.05 -7.72
N ARG A 76 -21.03 -4.85 -8.32
CA ARG A 76 -19.98 -4.36 -9.23
C ARG A 76 -18.63 -4.21 -8.53
N VAL A 77 -18.64 -3.71 -7.29
CA VAL A 77 -17.41 -3.54 -6.50
C VAL A 77 -16.88 -4.90 -6.05
N ARG A 78 -17.78 -5.81 -5.64
CA ARG A 78 -17.44 -7.18 -5.25
C ARG A 78 -16.75 -7.97 -6.36
N VAL A 79 -17.24 -7.85 -7.59
CA VAL A 79 -16.64 -8.49 -8.77
C VAL A 79 -15.25 -7.90 -9.04
N ARG A 80 -15.14 -6.56 -9.03
CA ARG A 80 -13.84 -5.89 -9.22
C ARG A 80 -12.81 -6.24 -8.15
N SER A 81 -13.21 -6.35 -6.88
CA SER A 81 -12.29 -6.76 -5.82
C SER A 81 -11.89 -8.23 -5.95
N GLY A 82 -12.82 -9.10 -6.34
CA GLY A 82 -12.53 -10.50 -6.68
C GLY A 82 -11.50 -10.64 -7.80
N GLU A 83 -11.64 -9.89 -8.89
CA GLU A 83 -10.60 -9.77 -9.92
C GLU A 83 -9.26 -9.29 -9.35
N GLY A 84 -9.28 -8.26 -8.50
CA GLY A 84 -8.09 -7.76 -7.82
C GLY A 84 -7.35 -8.83 -6.99
N TYR A 85 -8.08 -9.68 -6.25
CA TYR A 85 -7.49 -10.78 -5.49
C TYR A 85 -6.87 -11.84 -6.38
N ARG A 86 -7.56 -12.21 -7.47
CA ARG A 86 -7.05 -13.17 -8.45
C ARG A 86 -5.79 -12.65 -9.15
N LEU A 87 -5.76 -11.38 -9.51
CA LEU A 87 -4.58 -10.70 -10.07
C LEU A 87 -3.39 -10.72 -9.12
N GLN A 88 -3.59 -10.30 -7.87
CA GLN A 88 -2.52 -10.29 -6.88
C GLN A 88 -2.01 -11.70 -6.57
N TYR A 89 -2.91 -12.68 -6.52
CA TYR A 89 -2.54 -14.08 -6.31
C TYR A 89 -1.73 -14.62 -7.49
N ALA A 90 -2.20 -14.42 -8.73
CA ALA A 90 -1.49 -14.82 -9.94
C ALA A 90 -0.05 -14.27 -9.96
N ILE A 91 0.12 -12.98 -9.70
CA ILE A 91 1.46 -12.36 -9.66
C ILE A 91 2.32 -12.96 -8.54
N ARG A 92 1.76 -13.14 -7.34
CA ARG A 92 2.51 -13.64 -6.17
C ARG A 92 2.94 -15.10 -6.31
N GLU A 93 2.02 -15.95 -6.75
CA GLU A 93 2.23 -17.39 -6.89
C GLU A 93 2.76 -17.77 -8.27
N HIS A 94 2.91 -16.80 -9.17
CA HIS A 94 3.47 -16.97 -10.49
C HIS A 94 2.68 -17.99 -11.35
N VAL A 95 1.35 -17.86 -11.34
CA VAL A 95 0.42 -18.73 -12.07
C VAL A 95 -0.32 -17.91 -13.13
N ASP A 96 -0.50 -18.46 -14.32
CA ASP A 96 -1.26 -17.83 -15.41
C ASP A 96 -2.75 -17.79 -15.08
N PRO A 97 -3.40 -16.61 -14.96
CA PRO A 97 -4.80 -16.51 -14.59
C PRO A 97 -5.77 -16.76 -15.77
N GLY A 98 -5.25 -17.12 -16.94
CA GLY A 98 -6.00 -17.31 -18.17
C GLY A 98 -6.27 -16.01 -18.94
N PRO A 99 -6.81 -16.12 -20.17
CA PRO A 99 -6.80 -15.03 -21.15
C PRO A 99 -7.55 -13.76 -20.71
N GLY A 100 -8.63 -13.87 -19.93
CA GLY A 100 -9.42 -12.69 -19.51
C GLY A 100 -8.77 -11.81 -18.44
N ILE A 101 -7.78 -12.34 -17.72
CA ILE A 101 -7.13 -11.67 -16.57
C ILE A 101 -5.63 -11.44 -16.82
N ARG A 102 -5.00 -12.23 -17.70
CA ARG A 102 -3.57 -12.19 -18.01
C ARG A 102 -3.08 -10.79 -18.37
N ASP A 103 -3.73 -10.12 -19.33
CA ASP A 103 -3.36 -8.75 -19.74
C ASP A 103 -3.41 -7.73 -18.58
N LYS A 104 -4.35 -7.90 -17.66
CA LYS A 104 -4.46 -7.04 -16.46
C LYS A 104 -3.33 -7.36 -15.48
N ALA A 105 -2.94 -8.63 -15.35
CA ALA A 105 -1.81 -9.05 -14.52
C ALA A 105 -0.50 -8.49 -15.07
N ASP A 106 -0.28 -8.58 -16.38
CA ASP A 106 0.91 -8.03 -17.05
C ASP A 106 1.01 -6.52 -16.84
N ARG A 107 -0.07 -5.77 -17.05
CA ARG A 107 -0.07 -4.31 -16.81
C ARG A 107 0.22 -3.97 -15.35
N LEU A 108 -0.37 -4.70 -14.42
CA LEU A 108 -0.14 -4.49 -12.98
C LEU A 108 1.30 -4.83 -12.60
N ALA A 109 1.85 -5.94 -13.10
CA ALA A 109 3.21 -6.38 -12.85
C ALA A 109 4.23 -5.38 -13.41
N VAL A 110 4.07 -4.95 -14.66
CA VAL A 110 4.93 -3.92 -15.28
C VAL A 110 4.84 -2.60 -14.51
N TYR A 111 3.62 -2.16 -14.14
CA TYR A 111 3.44 -0.94 -13.34
C TYR A 111 4.19 -1.04 -12.01
N MET A 112 4.01 -2.14 -11.28
CA MET A 112 4.64 -2.34 -9.98
C MET A 112 6.16 -2.49 -10.09
N ALA A 113 6.67 -3.26 -11.04
CA ALA A 113 8.10 -3.44 -11.27
C ALA A 113 8.83 -2.12 -11.57
N GLN A 114 8.13 -1.11 -12.10
CA GLN A 114 8.73 0.17 -12.44
C GLN A 114 8.66 1.22 -11.33
N ILE A 115 7.84 1.06 -10.28
CA ILE A 115 7.74 2.06 -9.21
C ILE A 115 8.88 1.87 -8.20
N VAL A 116 10.01 2.50 -8.47
CA VAL A 116 11.25 2.33 -7.68
C VAL A 116 11.20 3.08 -6.35
N TRP A 117 10.52 4.23 -6.32
CA TRP A 117 10.56 5.13 -5.16
C TRP A 117 9.62 4.72 -4.04
N PHE A 118 8.45 4.17 -4.36
CA PHE A 118 7.45 3.74 -3.39
C PHE A 118 8.00 2.63 -2.48
N ARG A 119 9.00 1.87 -2.95
CA ARG A 119 9.77 0.90 -2.16
C ARG A 119 10.45 1.51 -0.93
N TRP A 120 10.85 2.77 -0.98
CA TRP A 120 11.69 3.41 0.04
C TRP A 120 10.96 4.48 0.85
N TRP A 121 10.04 5.22 0.23
CA TRP A 121 9.48 6.44 0.81
C TRP A 121 8.43 6.20 1.90
N LEU A 122 7.54 5.20 1.74
CA LEU A 122 6.52 4.88 2.74
C LEU A 122 7.10 4.40 4.08
N LEU A 123 8.30 3.82 4.03
CA LEU A 123 9.01 3.29 5.19
C LEU A 123 9.53 4.37 6.13
N LEU A 124 9.99 5.50 5.58
CA LEU A 124 10.75 6.49 6.33
C LEU A 124 9.87 7.63 6.82
N PHE A 125 9.06 8.24 5.94
CA PHE A 125 8.47 9.54 6.26
C PHE A 125 7.24 9.47 7.17
N ILE A 126 6.45 8.40 7.04
CA ILE A 126 5.19 8.25 7.79
C ILE A 126 5.45 8.05 9.29
N PRO A 127 6.28 7.06 9.72
CA PRO A 127 6.53 6.90 11.15
C PRO A 127 7.49 7.95 11.71
N ALA A 128 8.47 8.45 10.94
CA ALA A 128 9.49 9.37 11.47
C ALA A 128 8.87 10.66 12.03
N GLY A 129 7.90 11.26 11.34
CA GLY A 129 7.24 12.46 11.84
C GLY A 129 6.54 12.24 13.18
N ALA A 130 5.87 11.10 13.35
CA ALA A 130 5.19 10.75 14.59
C ALA A 130 6.18 10.49 15.74
N LEU A 131 7.28 9.79 15.47
CA LEU A 131 8.27 9.40 16.47
C LEU A 131 9.17 10.57 16.91
N VAL A 132 9.50 11.48 15.99
CA VAL A 132 10.28 12.70 16.30
C VAL A 132 9.46 13.66 17.16
N ALA A 133 8.15 13.77 16.91
CA ALA A 133 7.25 14.64 17.67
C ALA A 133 6.69 13.99 18.94
N ALA A 134 7.13 12.78 19.29
CA ALA A 134 6.58 12.05 20.42
C ALA A 134 7.11 12.57 21.76
N PRO A 135 6.26 12.74 22.80
CA PRO A 135 6.67 13.21 24.12
C PRO A 135 7.25 12.05 24.94
N TRP A 136 8.45 11.60 24.57
CA TRP A 136 9.13 10.45 25.18
C TRP A 136 9.35 10.61 26.69
N GLY A 137 9.55 11.84 27.18
CA GLY A 137 9.76 12.13 28.60
C GLY A 137 8.48 12.13 29.45
N ASP A 138 7.36 12.60 28.90
CA ASP A 138 6.16 12.86 29.70
C ASP A 138 5.30 11.61 29.91
N ARG A 139 5.28 10.71 28.91
CA ARG A 139 4.41 9.52 28.93
C ARG A 139 5.06 8.28 28.30
N PRO A 140 6.22 7.82 28.80
CA PRO A 140 6.98 6.72 28.20
C PRO A 140 6.19 5.41 28.14
N LEU A 141 5.36 5.13 29.15
CA LEU A 141 4.54 3.90 29.22
C LEU A 141 3.50 3.79 28.10
N VAL A 142 3.09 4.92 27.49
CA VAL A 142 2.17 4.93 26.33
C VAL A 142 2.96 5.04 25.03
N VAL A 143 3.96 5.92 24.99
CA VAL A 143 4.69 6.22 23.76
C VAL A 143 5.51 5.02 23.27
N VAL A 144 6.18 4.29 24.16
CA VAL A 144 7.00 3.13 23.78
C VAL A 144 6.17 2.03 23.11
N PRO A 145 5.09 1.49 23.69
CA PRO A 145 4.30 0.45 23.02
C PRO A 145 3.64 0.96 21.73
N CYS A 146 3.17 2.21 21.70
CA CYS A 146 2.65 2.82 20.49
C CYS A 146 3.72 2.91 19.38
N ALA A 147 4.94 3.34 19.72
CA ALA A 147 6.05 3.37 18.78
C ALA A 147 6.38 1.98 18.24
N LEU A 148 6.41 0.96 19.10
CA LEU A 148 6.65 -0.44 18.68
C LEU A 148 5.57 -0.93 17.71
N VAL A 149 4.28 -0.70 18.01
CA VAL A 149 3.18 -1.07 17.11
C VAL A 149 3.28 -0.33 15.77
N LEU A 150 3.58 0.97 15.80
CA LEU A 150 3.75 1.78 14.59
C LEU A 150 4.90 1.26 13.72
N VAL A 151 6.06 1.02 14.33
CA VAL A 151 7.25 0.48 13.63
C VAL A 151 6.97 -0.92 13.08
N ALA A 152 6.38 -1.81 13.88
CA ALA A 152 6.03 -3.16 13.46
C ALA A 152 5.01 -3.17 12.31
N GLY A 153 3.99 -2.30 12.38
CA GLY A 153 3.00 -2.14 11.33
C GLY A 153 3.61 -1.64 10.01
N VAL A 154 4.43 -0.59 10.08
CA VAL A 154 5.14 -0.04 8.91
C VAL A 154 6.11 -1.07 8.32
N ALA A 155 6.89 -1.76 9.15
CA ALA A 155 7.81 -2.81 8.71
C ALA A 155 7.06 -3.96 8.03
N THR A 156 5.96 -4.43 8.62
CA THR A 156 5.12 -5.50 8.05
C THR A 156 4.54 -5.09 6.70
N TYR A 157 3.99 -3.88 6.61
CA TYR A 157 3.47 -3.34 5.36
C TYR A 157 4.57 -3.27 4.29
N ALA A 158 5.73 -2.73 4.62
CA ALA A 158 6.83 -2.60 3.68
C ALA A 158 7.41 -3.95 3.23
N LEU A 159 7.51 -4.93 4.13
CA LEU A 159 7.89 -6.29 3.76
C LEU A 159 6.87 -6.90 2.79
N SER A 160 5.57 -6.69 3.04
CA SER A 160 4.51 -7.18 2.15
C SER A 160 4.60 -6.55 0.75
N VAL A 161 4.87 -5.23 0.68
CA VAL A 161 5.04 -4.47 -0.55
C VAL A 161 6.31 -4.91 -1.28
N ARG A 162 7.44 -5.07 -0.57
CA ARG A 162 8.71 -5.57 -1.14
C ARG A 162 8.56 -6.96 -1.74
N ARG A 163 7.86 -7.87 -1.05
CA ARG A 163 7.56 -9.22 -1.58
C ARG A 163 6.73 -9.14 -2.84
N PHE A 164 5.72 -8.27 -2.87
CA PHE A 164 4.89 -8.08 -4.05
C PHE A 164 5.68 -7.49 -5.23
N TYR A 165 6.56 -6.53 -5.00
CA TYR A 165 7.46 -5.99 -6.03
C TYR A 165 8.40 -7.07 -6.58
N ALA A 166 8.99 -7.89 -5.71
CA ALA A 166 9.84 -9.00 -6.16
C ALA A 166 9.08 -10.00 -7.04
N ALA A 167 7.83 -10.31 -6.69
CA ALA A 167 6.95 -11.14 -7.49
C ALA A 167 6.58 -10.49 -8.84
N ALA A 168 6.32 -9.19 -8.84
CA ALA A 168 6.05 -8.43 -10.06
C ALA A 168 7.26 -8.39 -11.01
N HIS A 169 8.48 -8.23 -10.49
CA HIS A 169 9.69 -8.34 -11.30
C HIS A 169 9.83 -9.72 -11.92
N ARG A 170 9.70 -10.78 -11.11
CA ARG A 170 9.73 -12.16 -11.60
C ARG A 170 8.70 -12.39 -12.71
N TRP A 171 7.49 -11.87 -12.56
CA TRP A 171 6.44 -11.96 -13.57
C TRP A 171 6.82 -11.27 -14.89
N VAL A 172 7.51 -10.13 -14.83
CA VAL A 172 7.94 -9.39 -16.03
C VAL A 172 9.12 -10.09 -16.72
N ASP A 173 10.06 -10.62 -15.93
CA ASP A 173 11.26 -11.29 -16.45
C ASP A 173 10.95 -12.68 -17.02
N ASP A 174 9.99 -13.38 -16.42
CA ASP A 174 9.55 -14.73 -16.81
C ASP A 174 8.01 -14.81 -16.76
N PRO A 175 7.28 -14.39 -17.82
CA PRO A 175 5.83 -14.46 -17.80
C PRO A 175 5.31 -15.91 -17.77
N PRO A 176 4.43 -16.28 -16.81
CA PRO A 176 3.78 -17.58 -16.86
C PRO A 176 2.80 -17.63 -18.05
N GLY A 177 2.63 -18.82 -18.63
CA GLY A 177 1.77 -19.05 -19.78
C GLY A 177 2.51 -18.96 -21.13
N PRO A 178 1.78 -18.81 -22.25
CA PRO A 178 2.38 -18.72 -23.58
C PRO A 178 3.24 -17.45 -23.71
N ALA A 179 4.30 -17.56 -24.51
CA ALA A 179 5.17 -16.45 -24.86
C ALA A 179 4.35 -15.30 -25.46
N ARG A 180 4.60 -14.08 -24.98
CA ARG A 180 3.86 -12.88 -25.36
C ARG A 180 4.71 -11.64 -25.15
N GLU A 181 4.36 -10.58 -25.86
CA GLU A 181 4.97 -9.27 -25.65
C GLU A 181 4.42 -8.61 -24.39
N MET A 182 5.32 -8.06 -23.56
CA MET A 182 4.94 -7.32 -22.37
C MET A 182 4.38 -5.94 -22.72
N PRO A 183 3.32 -5.48 -22.05
CA PRO A 183 2.76 -4.16 -22.30
C PRO A 183 3.78 -3.08 -21.95
N SER A 184 3.99 -2.12 -22.85
CA SER A 184 4.80 -0.94 -22.56
C SER A 184 4.01 0.10 -21.77
N LEU A 185 4.63 0.73 -20.76
CA LEU A 185 3.97 1.81 -20.03
C LEU A 185 4.00 3.12 -20.84
N PRO A 186 2.91 3.92 -20.77
CA PRO A 186 2.89 5.30 -21.22
C PRO A 186 4.09 6.10 -20.70
N ARG A 187 4.61 7.04 -21.49
CA ARG A 187 5.79 7.85 -21.13
C ARG A 187 5.63 8.57 -19.79
N TRP A 188 4.44 9.10 -19.50
CA TRP A 188 4.16 9.79 -18.24
C TRP A 188 4.23 8.85 -17.03
N GLN A 189 3.79 7.59 -17.16
CA GLN A 189 3.88 6.59 -16.09
C GLN A 189 5.33 6.22 -15.78
N ARG A 190 6.15 6.05 -16.83
CA ARG A 190 7.60 5.83 -16.69
C ARG A 190 8.31 6.99 -15.98
N TRP A 191 7.85 8.21 -16.20
CA TRP A 191 8.41 9.38 -15.53
C TRP A 191 8.07 9.39 -14.03
N ILE A 192 6.81 9.11 -13.66
CA ILE A 192 6.34 9.07 -12.26
C ILE A 192 6.95 7.88 -11.50
N SER A 193 7.21 6.77 -12.17
CA SER A 193 7.67 5.53 -11.52
C SER A 193 9.18 5.55 -11.16
N GLY A 194 9.98 6.36 -11.85
CA GLY A 194 11.42 6.46 -11.65
C GLY A 194 11.88 7.45 -10.57
N TRP A 195 13.18 7.43 -10.27
CA TRP A 195 13.82 8.38 -9.33
C TRP A 195 13.71 9.84 -9.76
N ARG A 196 13.49 10.12 -11.05
CA ARG A 196 13.32 11.49 -11.55
C ARG A 196 12.14 12.20 -10.89
N PHE A 197 11.04 11.49 -10.68
CA PHE A 197 9.88 12.03 -9.97
C PHE A 197 10.20 12.37 -8.51
N VAL A 198 10.97 11.51 -7.84
CA VAL A 198 11.42 11.75 -6.46
C VAL A 198 12.26 13.00 -6.36
N TRP A 199 13.25 13.14 -7.24
CA TRP A 199 14.10 14.34 -7.27
C TRP A 199 13.27 15.59 -7.54
N ALA A 200 12.33 15.54 -8.48
CA ALA A 200 11.41 16.65 -8.72
C ALA A 200 10.58 17.00 -7.48
N LEU A 201 10.02 16.01 -6.78
CA LEU A 201 9.25 16.20 -5.56
C LEU A 201 10.09 16.80 -4.43
N LEU A 202 11.31 16.28 -4.23
CA LEU A 202 12.28 16.79 -3.27
C LEU A 202 12.65 18.25 -3.56
N THR A 203 12.92 18.59 -4.82
CA THR A 203 13.21 19.97 -5.24
C THR A 203 12.04 20.89 -4.94
N VAL A 204 10.80 20.49 -5.29
CA VAL A 204 9.60 21.28 -4.97
C VAL A 204 9.45 21.48 -3.46
N LEU A 205 9.68 20.44 -2.67
CA LEU A 205 9.60 20.51 -1.21
C LEU A 205 10.67 21.44 -0.61
N LEU A 206 11.91 21.35 -1.08
CA LEU A 206 13.01 22.23 -0.66
C LEU A 206 12.73 23.70 -1.01
N VAL A 207 12.21 23.97 -2.21
CA VAL A 207 11.81 25.33 -2.61
C VAL A 207 10.68 25.86 -1.73
N ALA A 208 9.64 25.05 -1.48
CA ALA A 208 8.53 25.46 -0.62
C ALA A 208 8.98 25.76 0.82
N VAL A 209 9.86 24.92 1.38
CA VAL A 209 10.45 25.15 2.71
C VAL A 209 11.29 26.43 2.70
N GLY A 210 12.15 26.62 1.70
CA GLY A 210 12.98 27.82 1.57
C GLY A 210 12.16 29.12 1.49
N LEU A 211 11.09 29.12 0.69
CA LEU A 211 10.16 30.25 0.59
C LEU A 211 9.42 30.50 1.91
N GLY A 212 9.01 29.44 2.61
CA GLY A 212 8.36 29.55 3.93
C GLY A 212 9.29 30.16 4.99
N VAL A 213 10.56 29.75 5.02
CA VAL A 213 11.58 30.30 5.92
C VAL A 213 11.82 31.78 5.60
N LEU A 214 12.00 32.14 4.32
CA LEU A 214 12.18 33.53 3.90
C LEU A 214 11.01 34.40 4.33
N ALA A 215 9.78 33.95 4.12
CA ALA A 215 8.57 34.69 4.50
C ALA A 215 8.45 34.93 6.01
N VAL A 216 8.98 34.02 6.84
CA VAL A 216 9.04 34.18 8.30
C VAL A 216 10.15 35.15 8.69
N LEU A 217 11.31 35.09 8.04
CA LEU A 217 12.46 35.97 8.34
C LEU A 217 12.25 37.42 7.91
N THR A 218 11.40 37.68 6.92
CA THR A 218 11.09 39.03 6.44
C THR A 218 9.93 39.71 7.19
N ARG A 219 9.37 39.06 8.21
CA ARG A 219 8.36 39.65 9.11
C ARG A 219 9.01 40.11 10.40
#